data_AF-A0A8H8R380-F1
#
_entry.id   AF-A0A8H8R380-F1
#
_cell.length_a   1.000
_cell.length_b   1.000
_cell.length_c   1.000
_cell.angle_alpha   90.00
_cell.angle_beta   90.00
_cell.angle_gamma   90.00
#
_symmetry.space_group_name_H-M   'P 1'
#
loop_
_entity.id
_entity.type
_entity.pdbx_description
1 polymer ?
#
loop_
_entity_poly.entity_id
_entity_poly.type
_entity_poly.pdbx_seq_one_letter_code
_entity_poly.pdbx_strand_id
1 'polypeptide(L)'
;MADDTDMLSRQQQVRQQEMMKAHRKQRQMMAWATHQQQQAINMGSSLSSTMPSSKMAQAYDDLPIMEPNDIIFVPDSAASQASREAFESACQHGPLSTVQSIVSTESHRSAPIKTPTPSFLHHGLIIALTAGNIEVARYLLSAGAPIVRQTPTTILSAPPDQQILLFELLMHHGWTPNTPGYYGAVLLPEIVTNLSLLRWFLAHGANPNLGTQRDFRDRNGASQTDSCAALEAAAGRCDVETVRMLLDAGAEIQNGVPLHFAAGVCPDSKNPHVGAVTPSREFDVGRIPVMALLVERGANVNQAEESRHMVARYAIVHAVMAGAVERVGWLLGMGADPEARGAWGSAVEYAKLRSEEMKRVVEEGVVARRWVEDVADADPT
;
A
#
# COMPACT_ATOMS: atom_id res chain seq x y z
N MET A 1 55.00 -5.87 24.41
CA MET A 1 54.32 -4.60 24.07
C MET A 1 54.52 -4.14 22.62
N ALA A 2 55.32 -4.82 21.79
CA ALA A 2 55.51 -4.45 20.37
C ALA A 2 54.66 -5.28 19.38
N ASP A 3 53.95 -6.34 19.84
CA ASP A 3 53.21 -7.27 18.97
C ASP A 3 51.72 -6.90 18.78
N ASP A 4 51.07 -6.32 19.79
CA ASP A 4 49.63 -6.02 19.73
C ASP A 4 49.29 -4.84 18.82
N THR A 5 50.19 -3.85 18.72
CA THR A 5 50.06 -2.70 17.82
C THR A 5 50.21 -3.09 16.35
N ASP A 6 51.01 -4.11 16.04
CA ASP A 6 51.20 -4.60 14.67
C ASP A 6 50.01 -5.47 14.22
N MET A 7 49.41 -6.25 15.14
CA MET A 7 48.14 -6.99 14.91
C MET A 7 46.95 -6.06 14.62
N LEU A 8 46.77 -5.00 15.42
CA LEU A 8 45.70 -4.01 15.23
C LEU A 8 45.86 -3.24 13.91
N SER A 9 47.09 -2.87 13.56
CA SER A 9 47.43 -2.22 12.28
C SER A 9 47.11 -3.12 11.07
N ARG A 10 47.46 -4.40 11.15
CA ARG A 10 47.14 -5.39 10.11
C ARG A 10 45.64 -5.63 9.98
N GLN A 11 44.89 -5.71 11.08
CA GLN A 11 43.42 -5.80 11.01
C GLN A 11 42.77 -4.56 10.40
N GLN A 12 43.31 -3.36 10.66
CA GLN A 12 42.81 -2.12 10.07
C GLN A 12 43.10 -2.06 8.57
N GLN A 13 44.28 -2.51 8.13
CA GLN A 13 44.62 -2.64 6.72
C GLN A 13 43.76 -3.67 5.99
N VAL A 14 43.46 -4.81 6.62
CA VAL A 14 42.56 -5.82 6.03
C VAL A 14 41.14 -5.25 5.89
N ARG A 15 40.62 -4.58 6.92
CA ARG A 15 39.29 -3.91 6.85
C ARG A 15 39.24 -2.80 5.80
N GLN A 16 40.29 -2.01 5.65
CA GLN A 16 40.37 -1.00 4.58
C GLN A 16 40.44 -1.65 3.19
N GLN A 17 41.19 -2.74 3.03
CA GLN A 17 41.23 -3.48 1.77
C GLN A 17 39.87 -4.12 1.45
N GLU A 18 39.16 -4.64 2.43
CA GLU A 18 37.82 -5.19 2.25
C GLU A 18 36.79 -4.12 1.89
N MET A 19 36.84 -2.95 2.54
CA MET A 19 36.02 -1.81 2.14
C MET A 19 36.34 -1.35 0.72
N MET A 20 37.63 -1.26 0.34
CA MET A 20 38.04 -0.88 -1.01
C MET A 20 37.59 -1.93 -2.05
N LYS A 21 37.64 -3.23 -1.72
CA LYS A 21 37.11 -4.31 -2.57
C LYS A 21 35.59 -4.25 -2.68
N ALA A 22 34.88 -4.00 -1.59
CA ALA A 22 33.42 -3.83 -1.58
C ALA A 22 33.00 -2.61 -2.40
N HIS A 23 33.71 -1.49 -2.26
CA HIS A 23 33.46 -0.26 -3.00
C HIS A 23 33.79 -0.43 -4.50
N ARG A 24 34.84 -1.19 -4.85
CA ARG A 24 35.11 -1.61 -6.23
C ARG A 24 34.01 -2.50 -6.79
N LYS A 25 33.55 -3.50 -6.02
CA LYS A 25 32.42 -4.37 -6.41
C LYS A 25 31.13 -3.55 -6.61
N GLN A 26 30.86 -2.59 -5.74
CA GLN A 26 29.69 -1.71 -5.83
C GLN A 26 29.78 -0.79 -7.05
N ARG A 27 30.95 -0.22 -7.35
CA ARG A 27 31.17 0.54 -8.60
C ARG A 27 31.08 -0.34 -9.84
N GLN A 28 31.55 -1.58 -9.78
CA GLN A 28 31.40 -2.54 -10.87
C GLN A 28 29.94 -2.97 -11.06
N MET A 29 29.17 -3.14 -9.99
CA MET A 29 27.74 -3.43 -10.07
C MET A 29 26.95 -2.22 -10.58
N MET A 30 27.29 -1.00 -10.17
CA MET A 30 26.70 0.22 -10.74
C MET A 30 27.08 0.36 -12.21
N ALA A 31 28.35 0.19 -12.58
CA ALA A 31 28.78 0.23 -13.98
C ALA A 31 28.12 -0.89 -14.80
N TRP A 32 27.94 -2.08 -14.25
CA TRP A 32 27.24 -3.19 -14.89
C TRP A 32 25.75 -2.89 -15.06
N ALA A 33 25.08 -2.34 -14.04
CA ALA A 33 23.68 -1.94 -14.12
C ALA A 33 23.46 -0.79 -15.11
N THR A 34 24.34 0.22 -15.11
CA THR A 34 24.33 1.31 -16.09
C THR A 34 24.63 0.78 -17.48
N HIS A 35 25.57 -0.16 -17.64
CA HIS A 35 25.86 -0.78 -18.92
C HIS A 35 24.72 -1.69 -19.40
N GLN A 36 24.02 -2.38 -18.51
CA GLN A 36 22.83 -3.17 -18.82
C GLN A 36 21.67 -2.26 -19.24
N GLN A 37 21.51 -1.11 -18.58
CA GLN A 37 20.53 -0.08 -18.94
C GLN A 37 20.88 0.59 -20.28
N GLN A 38 22.16 0.87 -20.53
CA GLN A 38 22.64 1.40 -21.82
C GLN A 38 22.53 0.36 -22.93
N GLN A 39 22.78 -0.92 -22.65
CA GLN A 39 22.58 -2.04 -23.58
C GLN A 39 21.10 -2.26 -23.86
N ALA A 40 20.21 -2.11 -22.87
CA ALA A 40 18.76 -2.14 -23.09
C ALA A 40 18.30 -0.96 -23.97
N ILE A 41 18.89 0.22 -23.79
CA ILE A 41 18.64 1.40 -24.63
C ILE A 41 19.18 1.22 -26.06
N ASN A 42 20.37 0.62 -26.22
CA ASN A 42 20.98 0.37 -27.54
C ASN A 42 20.41 -0.86 -28.28
N MET A 43 19.93 -1.89 -27.55
CA MET A 43 19.20 -3.02 -28.16
C MET A 43 17.75 -2.64 -28.50
N GLY A 44 17.19 -1.62 -27.85
CA GLY A 44 15.89 -1.04 -28.19
C GLY A 44 15.87 -0.27 -29.52
N SER A 45 17.03 0.05 -30.11
CA SER A 45 17.12 0.81 -31.37
C SER A 45 17.54 -0.02 -32.59
N SER A 46 17.85 -1.32 -32.46
CA SER A 46 18.48 -2.06 -33.57
C SER A 46 18.03 -3.50 -33.83
N LEU A 47 16.90 -3.98 -33.28
CA LEU A 47 16.35 -5.29 -33.68
C LEU A 47 14.83 -5.29 -33.84
N SER A 48 14.41 -5.15 -35.10
CA SER A 48 13.14 -5.66 -35.61
C SER A 48 13.14 -7.19 -35.51
N SER A 49 12.47 -7.73 -34.49
CA SER A 49 11.86 -9.05 -34.55
C SER A 49 10.63 -9.08 -33.65
N THR A 50 9.57 -9.67 -34.17
CA THR A 50 8.22 -9.79 -33.62
C THR A 50 8.18 -10.33 -32.18
N MET A 51 8.17 -9.43 -31.22
CA MET A 51 7.56 -9.66 -29.89
C MET A 51 6.04 -9.52 -30.04
N PRO A 52 5.20 -10.39 -29.45
CA PRO A 52 3.79 -10.07 -29.32
C PRO A 52 3.74 -8.74 -28.57
N SER A 53 3.04 -7.76 -29.14
CA SER A 53 3.02 -6.39 -28.63
C SER A 53 2.84 -6.41 -27.12
N SER A 54 3.77 -5.81 -26.38
CA SER A 54 3.57 -5.53 -24.95
C SER A 54 2.47 -4.48 -24.85
N LYS A 55 1.21 -4.91 -25.01
CA LYS A 55 0.04 -4.14 -24.64
C LYS A 55 0.26 -3.75 -23.18
N MET A 56 0.37 -2.45 -22.91
CA MET A 56 0.30 -1.96 -21.53
C MET A 56 -0.92 -2.58 -20.87
N ALA A 57 -0.75 -3.12 -19.68
CA ALA A 57 -1.85 -3.78 -18.97
C ALA A 57 -2.99 -2.80 -18.75
N GLN A 58 -4.19 -3.13 -19.24
CA GLN A 58 -5.34 -2.24 -19.29
C GLN A 58 -6.24 -2.45 -18.06
N ALA A 59 -7.02 -1.42 -17.70
CA ALA A 59 -8.09 -1.61 -16.73
C ALA A 59 -9.10 -2.62 -17.31
N TYR A 60 -9.53 -3.59 -16.49
CA TYR A 60 -10.52 -4.61 -16.85
C TYR A 60 -10.08 -5.60 -17.93
N ASP A 61 -8.79 -5.90 -18.02
CA ASP A 61 -8.25 -6.95 -18.91
C ASP A 61 -8.70 -8.38 -18.58
N ASP A 62 -9.37 -8.57 -17.44
CA ASP A 62 -10.03 -9.81 -17.01
C ASP A 62 -11.50 -9.90 -17.46
N LEU A 63 -12.00 -8.92 -18.22
CA LEU A 63 -13.31 -9.01 -18.88
C LEU A 63 -13.29 -10.02 -20.05
N PRO A 64 -14.29 -10.91 -20.15
CA PRO A 64 -14.45 -11.78 -21.31
C PRO A 64 -14.74 -10.98 -22.58
N ILE A 65 -13.86 -11.10 -23.58
CA ILE A 65 -14.05 -10.52 -24.91
C ILE A 65 -14.70 -11.58 -25.79
N MET A 66 -15.96 -11.39 -26.17
CA MET A 66 -16.74 -12.31 -27.01
C MET A 66 -16.80 -11.82 -28.47
N GLU A 67 -16.80 -10.51 -28.68
CA GLU A 67 -16.89 -9.88 -29.99
C GLU A 67 -15.80 -8.80 -30.18
N PRO A 68 -15.43 -8.43 -31.43
CA PRO A 68 -14.45 -7.36 -31.67
C PRO A 68 -14.82 -6.01 -31.03
N ASN A 69 -16.12 -5.73 -30.89
CA ASN A 69 -16.65 -4.53 -30.26
C ASN A 69 -16.54 -4.55 -28.71
N ASP A 70 -16.13 -5.66 -28.10
CA ASP A 70 -15.87 -5.75 -26.66
C ASP A 70 -14.47 -5.23 -26.29
N ILE A 71 -13.51 -5.25 -27.23
CA ILE A 71 -12.09 -4.91 -26.98
C ILE A 71 -11.93 -3.42 -26.67
N ILE A 72 -12.81 -2.63 -27.28
CA ILE A 72 -13.07 -1.22 -27.06
C ILE A 72 -14.49 -1.08 -27.61
N PHE A 73 -15.38 -0.36 -26.94
CA PHE A 73 -16.55 0.22 -27.58
C PHE A 73 -16.07 1.17 -28.72
N VAL A 74 -15.51 0.63 -29.81
CA VAL A 74 -14.99 1.41 -30.95
C VAL A 74 -16.20 1.93 -31.70
N PRO A 75 -16.41 3.26 -31.76
CA PRO A 75 -17.54 3.83 -32.46
C PRO A 75 -17.28 3.83 -33.95
N ASP A 76 -17.92 2.91 -34.69
CA ASP A 76 -17.88 2.95 -36.17
C ASP A 76 -18.87 3.98 -36.76
N SER A 77 -19.72 4.64 -35.94
CA SER A 77 -20.68 5.64 -36.41
C SER A 77 -21.11 6.67 -35.35
N ALA A 78 -21.56 7.85 -35.79
CA ALA A 78 -22.14 8.86 -34.90
C ALA A 78 -23.43 8.38 -34.19
N ALA A 79 -24.20 7.48 -34.82
CA ALA A 79 -25.42 6.92 -34.24
C ALA A 79 -25.14 5.91 -33.11
N SER A 80 -24.05 5.14 -33.22
CA SER A 80 -23.60 4.24 -32.13
C SER A 80 -23.03 5.03 -30.96
N GLN A 81 -22.37 6.17 -31.22
CA GLN A 81 -21.94 7.08 -30.17
C GLN A 81 -23.11 7.70 -29.40
N ALA A 82 -24.14 8.21 -30.09
CA ALA A 82 -25.34 8.76 -29.43
C ALA A 82 -26.12 7.70 -28.62
N SER A 83 -26.21 6.46 -29.13
CA SER A 83 -26.85 5.35 -28.41
C SER A 83 -26.05 4.96 -27.16
N ARG A 84 -24.72 5.02 -27.23
CA ARG A 84 -23.83 4.79 -26.08
C ARG A 84 -24.00 5.88 -25.03
N GLU A 85 -23.94 7.15 -25.42
CA GLU A 85 -24.16 8.29 -24.50
C GLU A 85 -25.54 8.23 -23.84
N ALA A 86 -26.57 7.80 -24.58
CA ALA A 86 -27.90 7.58 -24.03
C ALA A 86 -27.92 6.42 -23.01
N PHE A 87 -27.23 5.31 -23.28
CA PHE A 87 -27.10 4.19 -22.33
C PHE A 87 -26.31 4.58 -21.07
N GLU A 88 -25.20 5.29 -21.23
CA GLU A 88 -24.37 5.77 -20.13
C GLU A 88 -25.16 6.73 -19.24
N SER A 89 -25.84 7.71 -19.84
CA SER A 89 -26.72 8.64 -19.13
C SER A 89 -27.86 7.90 -18.42
N ALA A 90 -28.45 6.89 -19.06
CA ALA A 90 -29.50 6.07 -18.45
C ALA A 90 -28.97 5.26 -17.26
N CYS A 91 -27.76 4.70 -17.35
CA CYS A 91 -27.15 3.98 -16.24
C CYS A 91 -26.80 4.90 -15.07
N GLN A 92 -26.37 6.12 -15.39
CA GLN A 92 -25.94 7.10 -14.40
C GLN A 92 -27.13 7.69 -13.62
N HIS A 93 -28.18 8.14 -14.31
CA HIS A 93 -29.28 8.91 -13.70
C HIS A 93 -30.67 8.56 -14.23
N GLY A 94 -30.76 7.68 -15.22
CA GLY A 94 -32.02 7.38 -15.89
C GLY A 94 -32.90 6.40 -15.13
N PRO A 95 -34.19 6.30 -15.52
CA PRO A 95 -35.09 5.30 -14.98
C PRO A 95 -34.67 3.91 -15.47
N LEU A 96 -34.85 2.91 -14.60
CA LEU A 96 -34.55 1.51 -14.89
C LEU A 96 -35.19 1.01 -16.20
N SER A 97 -36.40 1.48 -16.52
CA SER A 97 -37.11 1.11 -17.75
C SER A 97 -36.35 1.47 -19.03
N THR A 98 -35.61 2.57 -19.05
CA THR A 98 -34.77 2.97 -20.19
C THR A 98 -33.61 2.00 -20.36
N VAL A 99 -32.93 1.65 -19.26
CA VAL A 99 -31.82 0.69 -19.29
C VAL A 99 -32.32 -0.69 -19.77
N GLN A 100 -33.45 -1.15 -19.24
CA GLN A 100 -34.09 -2.41 -19.65
C GLN A 100 -34.42 -2.44 -21.14
N SER A 101 -34.96 -1.35 -21.67
CA SER A 101 -35.27 -1.22 -23.10
C SER A 101 -34.00 -1.29 -23.97
N ILE A 102 -32.93 -0.61 -23.56
CA ILE A 102 -31.66 -0.61 -24.31
C ILE A 102 -31.03 -2.01 -24.28
N VAL A 103 -30.91 -2.63 -23.10
CA VAL A 103 -30.35 -3.98 -22.94
C VAL A 103 -31.13 -5.03 -23.75
N SER A 104 -32.47 -4.92 -23.77
CA SER A 104 -33.32 -5.80 -24.59
C SER A 104 -33.08 -5.60 -26.09
N THR A 105 -32.94 -4.35 -26.52
CA THR A 105 -32.66 -4.01 -27.94
C THR A 105 -31.28 -4.53 -28.36
N GLU A 106 -30.28 -4.43 -27.49
CA GLU A 106 -28.92 -4.90 -27.76
C GLU A 106 -28.87 -6.44 -27.88
N SER A 107 -29.64 -7.14 -27.04
CA SER A 107 -29.82 -8.60 -27.11
C SER A 107 -30.36 -9.09 -28.46
N HIS A 108 -30.99 -8.21 -29.24
CA HIS A 108 -31.50 -8.50 -30.59
C HIS A 108 -30.51 -8.15 -31.71
N ARG A 109 -29.47 -7.36 -31.46
CA ARG A 109 -28.46 -6.96 -32.46
C ARG A 109 -27.28 -7.92 -32.53
N SER A 110 -26.84 -8.49 -31.40
CA SER A 110 -25.74 -9.45 -31.36
C SER A 110 -26.15 -10.78 -32.03
N ALA A 111 -25.40 -11.22 -33.05
CA ALA A 111 -25.56 -12.51 -33.72
C ALA A 111 -24.42 -13.43 -33.28
N PRO A 112 -24.54 -14.77 -33.13
CA PRO A 112 -25.71 -15.66 -33.06
C PRO A 112 -26.26 -15.84 -31.62
N ILE A 113 -25.74 -15.09 -30.64
CA ILE A 113 -26.09 -15.18 -29.23
C ILE A 113 -27.12 -14.06 -28.90
N LYS A 114 -28.35 -14.44 -28.55
CA LYS A 114 -29.44 -13.51 -28.22
C LYS A 114 -29.35 -12.94 -26.80
N THR A 115 -28.15 -12.58 -26.35
CA THR A 115 -27.92 -11.99 -25.02
C THR A 115 -26.90 -10.86 -25.14
N PRO A 116 -26.98 -9.82 -24.30
CA PRO A 116 -26.00 -8.75 -24.30
C PRO A 116 -24.62 -9.30 -23.91
N THR A 117 -23.54 -8.72 -24.43
CA THR A 117 -22.19 -9.18 -24.09
C THR A 117 -21.86 -8.85 -22.62
N PRO A 118 -21.02 -9.67 -21.94
CA PRO A 118 -20.57 -9.37 -20.58
C PRO A 118 -19.91 -8.00 -20.46
N SER A 119 -19.12 -7.59 -21.45
CA SER A 119 -18.47 -6.27 -21.50
C SER A 119 -19.47 -5.12 -21.63
N PHE A 120 -20.53 -5.29 -22.44
CA PHE A 120 -21.58 -4.29 -22.56
C PHE A 120 -22.31 -4.05 -21.23
N LEU A 121 -22.68 -5.14 -20.55
CA LEU A 121 -23.34 -5.07 -19.25
C LEU A 121 -22.41 -4.53 -18.15
N HIS A 122 -21.14 -4.91 -18.16
CA HIS A 122 -20.15 -4.43 -17.21
C HIS A 122 -19.92 -2.92 -17.32
N HIS A 123 -19.88 -2.38 -18.54
CA HIS A 123 -19.73 -0.93 -18.75
C HIS A 123 -20.88 -0.14 -18.10
N GLY A 124 -22.12 -0.57 -18.33
CA GLY A 124 -23.28 0.02 -17.64
C GLY A 124 -23.20 -0.15 -16.12
N LEU A 125 -22.70 -1.30 -15.66
CA LEU A 125 -22.58 -1.60 -14.23
C LEU A 125 -21.62 -0.62 -13.55
N ILE A 126 -20.43 -0.38 -14.11
CA ILE A 126 -19.46 0.57 -13.54
C ILE A 126 -20.04 1.97 -13.39
N ILE A 127 -20.81 2.42 -14.39
CA ILE A 127 -21.45 3.74 -14.37
C ILE A 127 -22.53 3.79 -13.29
N ALA A 128 -23.38 2.77 -13.22
CA ALA A 128 -24.42 2.68 -12.20
C ALA A 128 -23.85 2.59 -10.77
N LEU A 129 -22.78 1.81 -10.56
CA LEU A 129 -22.08 1.71 -9.28
C LEU A 129 -21.48 3.06 -8.88
N THR A 130 -20.77 3.72 -9.80
CA THR A 130 -20.13 5.03 -9.54
C THR A 130 -21.15 6.13 -9.24
N ALA A 131 -22.31 6.09 -9.91
CA ALA A 131 -23.41 7.03 -9.64
C ALA A 131 -24.25 6.65 -8.40
N GLY A 132 -24.07 5.45 -7.88
CA GLY A 132 -24.85 4.87 -6.79
C GLY A 132 -26.31 4.55 -7.14
N ASN A 133 -26.58 4.29 -8.42
CA ASN A 133 -27.87 3.85 -8.91
C ASN A 133 -28.10 2.36 -8.61
N ILE A 134 -28.52 2.06 -7.37
CA ILE A 134 -28.69 0.69 -6.84
C ILE A 134 -29.61 -0.16 -7.74
N GLU A 135 -30.73 0.40 -8.21
CA GLU A 135 -31.73 -0.32 -8.98
C GLU A 135 -31.20 -0.75 -10.36
N VAL A 136 -30.48 0.14 -11.04
CA VAL A 136 -29.83 -0.19 -12.31
C VAL A 136 -28.70 -1.19 -12.11
N ALA A 137 -27.85 -0.99 -11.09
CA ALA A 137 -26.77 -1.92 -10.78
C ALA A 137 -27.31 -3.34 -10.52
N ARG A 138 -28.41 -3.45 -9.74
CA ARG A 138 -29.08 -4.72 -9.44
C ARG A 138 -29.59 -5.40 -10.70
N TYR A 139 -30.22 -4.64 -11.59
CA TYR A 139 -30.70 -5.18 -12.85
C TYR A 139 -29.55 -5.68 -13.74
N LEU A 140 -28.47 -4.91 -13.89
CA LEU A 140 -27.33 -5.29 -14.73
C LEU A 140 -26.62 -6.54 -14.19
N LEU A 141 -26.44 -6.65 -12.88
CA LEU A 141 -25.92 -7.88 -12.24
C LEU A 141 -26.84 -9.08 -12.47
N SER A 142 -28.16 -8.88 -12.34
CA SER A 142 -29.16 -9.93 -12.62
C SER A 142 -29.19 -10.34 -14.09
N ALA A 143 -28.85 -9.43 -15.00
CA ALA A 143 -28.71 -9.68 -16.43
C ALA A 143 -27.38 -10.36 -16.80
N GLY A 144 -26.47 -10.56 -15.83
CA GLY A 144 -25.20 -11.27 -16.04
C GLY A 144 -23.97 -10.38 -16.19
N ALA A 145 -24.03 -9.11 -15.79
CA ALA A 145 -22.82 -8.26 -15.70
C ALA A 145 -21.78 -8.93 -14.78
N PRO A 146 -20.55 -9.19 -15.24
CA PRO A 146 -19.52 -9.83 -14.42
C PRO A 146 -18.98 -8.86 -13.36
N ILE A 147 -18.67 -9.37 -12.17
CA ILE A 147 -17.91 -8.62 -11.15
C ILE A 147 -16.42 -8.97 -11.34
N VAL A 148 -15.74 -8.23 -12.22
CA VAL A 148 -14.29 -8.36 -12.44
C VAL A 148 -13.47 -7.64 -11.37
N ARG A 149 -12.15 -7.87 -11.32
CA ARG A 149 -11.26 -7.49 -10.20
C ARG A 149 -11.32 -6.02 -9.78
N GLN A 150 -11.50 -5.10 -10.71
CA GLN A 150 -11.57 -3.65 -10.43
C GLN A 150 -13.00 -3.15 -10.18
N THR A 151 -14.03 -3.94 -10.44
CA THR A 151 -15.45 -3.56 -10.27
C THR A 151 -15.73 -3.05 -8.86
N PRO A 152 -15.31 -3.72 -7.77
CA PRO A 152 -15.64 -3.29 -6.41
C PRO A 152 -15.03 -1.93 -6.03
N THR A 153 -13.82 -1.62 -6.53
CA THR A 153 -13.12 -0.35 -6.24
C THR A 153 -13.92 0.87 -6.73
N THR A 154 -14.70 0.73 -7.80
CA THR A 154 -15.51 1.83 -8.35
C THR A 154 -16.59 2.35 -7.39
N ILE A 155 -17.05 1.50 -6.46
CA ILE A 155 -18.01 1.88 -5.42
C ILE A 155 -17.44 2.98 -4.51
N LEU A 156 -16.12 3.05 -4.34
CA LEU A 156 -15.48 4.06 -3.49
C LEU A 156 -15.69 5.50 -4.00
N SER A 157 -16.05 5.66 -5.28
CA SER A 157 -16.40 6.95 -5.90
C SER A 157 -17.89 7.29 -5.79
N ALA A 158 -18.74 6.36 -5.35
CA ALA A 158 -20.17 6.55 -5.20
C ALA A 158 -20.53 7.44 -3.99
N PRO A 159 -21.76 8.00 -3.92
CA PRO A 159 -22.23 8.74 -2.76
C PRO A 159 -22.03 7.94 -1.45
N PRO A 160 -21.43 8.53 -0.39
CA PRO A 160 -21.06 7.79 0.83
C PRO A 160 -22.20 7.03 1.51
N ASP A 161 -23.43 7.55 1.43
CA ASP A 161 -24.65 6.95 1.99
C ASP A 161 -25.12 5.70 1.22
N GLN A 162 -24.62 5.48 0.00
CA GLN A 162 -25.00 4.37 -0.86
C GLN A 162 -23.92 3.28 -0.97
N GLN A 163 -22.68 3.57 -0.57
CA GLN A 163 -21.54 2.63 -0.71
C GLN A 163 -21.79 1.28 -0.04
N ILE A 164 -22.35 1.26 1.17
CA ILE A 164 -22.68 0.01 1.88
C ILE A 164 -23.72 -0.80 1.11
N LEU A 165 -24.80 -0.17 0.63
CA LEU A 165 -25.85 -0.83 -0.14
C LEU A 165 -25.31 -1.42 -1.47
N LEU A 166 -24.36 -0.74 -2.10
CA LEU A 166 -23.68 -1.22 -3.30
C LEU A 166 -22.80 -2.44 -3.00
N PHE A 167 -22.04 -2.44 -1.90
CA PHE A 167 -21.25 -3.59 -1.49
C PHE A 167 -22.12 -4.79 -1.08
N GLU A 168 -23.21 -4.54 -0.36
CA GLU A 168 -24.23 -5.56 -0.08
C GLU A 168 -24.77 -6.15 -1.39
N LEU A 169 -25.09 -5.31 -2.37
CA LEU A 169 -25.53 -5.78 -3.68
C LEU A 169 -24.47 -6.66 -4.37
N LEU A 170 -23.20 -6.25 -4.44
CA LEU A 170 -22.14 -7.09 -5.02
C LEU A 170 -22.01 -8.43 -4.28
N MET A 171 -22.17 -8.42 -2.95
CA MET A 171 -22.08 -9.62 -2.13
C MET A 171 -23.22 -10.62 -2.39
N HIS A 172 -24.44 -10.13 -2.63
CA HIS A 172 -25.54 -11.00 -3.11
C HIS A 172 -25.22 -11.68 -4.45
N HIS A 173 -24.30 -11.11 -5.23
CA HIS A 173 -23.80 -11.64 -6.51
C HIS A 173 -22.41 -12.31 -6.39
N GLY A 174 -22.01 -12.74 -5.18
CA GLY A 174 -20.85 -13.61 -4.98
C GLY A 174 -19.52 -12.90 -4.74
N TRP A 175 -19.50 -11.56 -4.69
CA TRP A 175 -18.33 -10.83 -4.20
C TRP A 175 -18.18 -10.96 -2.68
N THR A 176 -16.97 -10.91 -2.17
CA THR A 176 -16.69 -10.89 -0.72
C THR A 176 -15.66 -9.81 -0.42
N PRO A 177 -15.58 -9.30 0.83
CA PRO A 177 -14.52 -8.38 1.24
C PRO A 177 -13.08 -8.89 1.01
N ASN A 178 -12.92 -10.21 0.88
CA ASN A 178 -11.64 -10.89 0.64
C ASN A 178 -11.41 -11.22 -0.84
N THR A 179 -12.32 -10.86 -1.74
CA THR A 179 -12.15 -11.09 -3.18
C THR A 179 -10.95 -10.28 -3.69
N PRO A 180 -9.91 -10.92 -4.26
CA PRO A 180 -8.71 -10.23 -4.69
C PRO A 180 -8.96 -9.39 -5.93
N GLY A 181 -8.57 -8.12 -5.87
CA GLY A 181 -8.34 -7.26 -7.03
C GLY A 181 -7.05 -7.64 -7.75
N TYR A 182 -6.52 -6.74 -8.57
CA TYR A 182 -5.25 -7.02 -9.27
C TYR A 182 -4.09 -7.19 -8.29
N TYR A 183 -3.18 -8.11 -8.63
CA TYR A 183 -2.03 -8.50 -7.81
C TYR A 183 -2.42 -8.93 -6.38
N GLY A 184 -3.65 -9.42 -6.21
CA GLY A 184 -4.16 -9.83 -4.90
C GLY A 184 -4.61 -8.68 -4.00
N ALA A 185 -4.69 -7.44 -4.48
CA ALA A 185 -5.09 -6.30 -3.66
C ALA A 185 -6.56 -6.42 -3.20
N VAL A 186 -6.79 -6.52 -1.89
CA VAL A 186 -8.13 -6.41 -1.29
C VAL A 186 -8.43 -4.94 -0.95
N LEU A 187 -9.71 -4.61 -0.78
CA LEU A 187 -10.13 -3.21 -0.50
C LEU A 187 -9.85 -2.75 0.93
N LEU A 188 -9.73 -3.68 1.89
CA LEU A 188 -9.66 -3.34 3.32
C LEU A 188 -8.57 -2.29 3.65
N PRO A 189 -7.32 -2.38 3.15
CA PRO A 189 -6.30 -1.35 3.37
C PRO A 189 -6.65 0.04 2.81
N GLU A 190 -7.42 0.12 1.73
CA GLU A 190 -7.82 1.39 1.11
C GLU A 190 -8.90 2.11 1.91
N ILE A 191 -9.80 1.36 2.53
CA ILE A 191 -10.99 1.90 3.20
C ILE A 191 -10.82 2.15 4.70
N VAL A 192 -9.63 1.90 5.28
CA VAL A 192 -9.39 2.06 6.74
C VAL A 192 -9.65 3.48 7.28
N THR A 193 -9.63 4.50 6.41
CA THR A 193 -9.96 5.89 6.78
C THR A 193 -11.46 6.18 6.80
N ASN A 194 -12.29 5.28 6.25
CA ASN A 194 -13.74 5.36 6.30
C ASN A 194 -14.26 4.39 7.37
N LEU A 195 -14.53 4.91 8.57
CA LEU A 195 -14.92 4.13 9.74
C LEU A 195 -16.20 3.29 9.50
N SER A 196 -17.17 3.85 8.78
CA SER A 196 -18.42 3.17 8.46
C SER A 196 -18.20 1.96 7.56
N LEU A 197 -17.42 2.13 6.48
CA LEU A 197 -17.04 1.01 5.62
C LEU A 197 -16.18 0.00 6.38
N LEU A 198 -15.20 0.45 7.16
CA LEU A 198 -14.32 -0.44 7.90
C LEU A 198 -15.10 -1.35 8.84
N ARG A 199 -16.03 -0.78 9.64
CA ARG A 199 -16.89 -1.59 10.52
C ARG A 199 -17.72 -2.60 9.73
N TRP A 200 -18.30 -2.18 8.62
CA TRP A 200 -19.10 -3.08 7.78
C TRP A 200 -18.24 -4.19 7.18
N PHE A 201 -17.06 -3.87 6.62
CA PHE A 201 -16.14 -4.86 6.04
C PHE A 201 -15.71 -5.90 7.09
N LEU A 202 -15.29 -5.46 8.27
CA LEU A 202 -14.89 -6.36 9.36
C LEU A 202 -16.06 -7.23 9.84
N ALA A 203 -17.27 -6.65 9.97
CA ALA A 203 -18.47 -7.40 10.33
C ALA A 203 -18.84 -8.48 9.28
N HIS A 204 -18.40 -8.33 8.03
CA HIS A 204 -18.61 -9.27 6.93
C HIS A 204 -17.37 -10.12 6.61
N GLY A 205 -16.47 -10.28 7.59
CA GLY A 205 -15.37 -11.24 7.51
C GLY A 205 -14.18 -10.80 6.66
N ALA A 206 -14.00 -9.49 6.44
CA ALA A 206 -12.78 -8.98 5.86
C ALA A 206 -11.56 -9.39 6.71
N ASN A 207 -10.59 -10.06 6.10
CA ASN A 207 -9.39 -10.52 6.77
C ASN A 207 -8.33 -9.39 6.75
N PRO A 208 -7.94 -8.84 7.91
CA PRO A 208 -6.97 -7.74 7.99
C PRO A 208 -5.54 -8.12 7.59
N ASN A 209 -5.27 -9.42 7.42
CA ASN A 209 -3.96 -9.94 7.01
C ASN A 209 -3.84 -10.13 5.49
N LEU A 210 -4.85 -9.76 4.72
CA LEU A 210 -4.80 -9.83 3.26
C LEU A 210 -4.21 -8.55 2.65
N GLY A 211 -3.37 -8.73 1.63
CA GLY A 211 -2.83 -7.62 0.86
C GLY A 211 -2.21 -8.02 -0.47
N THR A 212 -1.61 -7.04 -1.14
CA THR A 212 -0.99 -7.20 -2.45
C THR A 212 0.22 -8.15 -2.38
N GLN A 213 0.45 -8.88 -3.47
CA GLN A 213 1.65 -9.70 -3.66
C GLN A 213 2.94 -8.86 -3.53
N ARG A 214 3.95 -9.40 -2.83
CA ARG A 214 5.23 -8.69 -2.59
C ARG A 214 6.03 -8.43 -3.87
N ASP A 215 5.86 -9.25 -4.88
CA ASP A 215 6.68 -9.26 -6.10
C ASP A 215 5.88 -9.01 -7.38
N PHE A 216 4.57 -8.79 -7.27
CA PHE A 216 3.69 -8.47 -8.41
C PHE A 216 3.80 -9.49 -9.55
N ARG A 217 4.07 -10.76 -9.22
CA ARG A 217 4.33 -11.83 -10.21
C ARG A 217 3.11 -12.17 -11.05
N ASP A 218 1.92 -12.16 -10.45
CA ASP A 218 0.68 -12.51 -11.12
C ASP A 218 -0.38 -11.43 -10.91
N ARG A 219 -0.69 -10.72 -12.00
CA ARG A 219 -1.74 -9.69 -12.02
C ARG A 219 -3.10 -10.25 -11.60
N ASN A 220 -3.38 -11.51 -11.92
CA ASN A 220 -4.62 -12.18 -11.54
C ASN A 220 -4.40 -13.21 -10.41
N GLY A 221 -3.31 -13.07 -9.66
CA GLY A 221 -3.02 -13.97 -8.56
C GLY A 221 -3.87 -13.68 -7.32
N ALA A 222 -3.72 -14.56 -6.33
CA ALA A 222 -4.35 -14.42 -5.03
C ALA A 222 -3.68 -13.33 -4.17
N SER A 223 -4.36 -12.93 -3.10
CA SER A 223 -3.82 -12.07 -2.05
C SER A 223 -2.70 -12.75 -1.27
N GLN A 224 -1.74 -11.95 -0.82
CA GLN A 224 -0.82 -12.35 0.23
C GLN A 224 -1.61 -12.50 1.54
N THR A 225 -1.33 -13.55 2.31
CA THR A 225 -2.09 -13.88 3.54
C THR A 225 -1.41 -13.45 4.85
N ASP A 226 -0.13 -13.08 4.78
CA ASP A 226 0.68 -12.53 5.88
C ASP A 226 0.99 -11.05 5.61
N SER A 227 0.00 -10.29 5.10
CA SER A 227 0.15 -8.87 4.85
C SER A 227 -0.19 -8.06 6.09
N CYS A 228 0.55 -6.98 6.34
CA CYS A 228 0.22 -5.99 7.37
C CYS A 228 -0.40 -4.72 6.78
N ALA A 229 -0.77 -4.72 5.49
CA ALA A 229 -1.10 -3.51 4.75
C ALA A 229 -2.24 -2.69 5.38
N ALA A 230 -3.29 -3.34 5.88
CA ALA A 230 -4.40 -2.63 6.53
C ALA A 230 -3.96 -1.96 7.84
N LEU A 231 -3.20 -2.68 8.66
CA LEU A 231 -2.74 -2.18 9.96
C LEU A 231 -1.67 -1.08 9.81
N GLU A 232 -0.73 -1.24 8.88
CA GLU A 232 0.27 -0.22 8.54
C GLU A 232 -0.40 1.05 7.98
N ALA A 233 -1.38 0.90 7.09
CA ALA A 233 -2.13 2.01 6.54
C ALA A 233 -2.99 2.74 7.58
N ALA A 234 -3.54 2.00 8.56
CA ALA A 234 -4.23 2.58 9.70
C ALA A 234 -3.26 3.32 10.64
N ALA A 235 -2.13 2.68 10.98
CA ALA A 235 -1.11 3.25 11.86
C ALA A 235 -0.54 4.59 11.31
N GLY A 236 -0.39 4.70 9.99
CA GLY A 236 0.12 5.91 9.34
C GLY A 236 -0.90 7.03 9.10
N ARG A 237 -2.21 6.73 9.14
CA ARG A 237 -3.25 7.68 8.66
C ARG A 237 -4.40 7.92 9.63
N CYS A 238 -4.67 6.99 10.54
CA CYS A 238 -5.90 6.95 11.32
C CYS A 238 -5.64 7.19 12.81
N ASP A 239 -6.72 7.12 13.59
CA ASP A 239 -6.69 7.23 15.04
C ASP A 239 -6.56 5.86 15.73
N VAL A 240 -6.58 5.90 17.07
CA VAL A 240 -6.48 4.72 17.92
C VAL A 240 -7.65 3.76 17.72
N GLU A 241 -8.84 4.27 17.40
CA GLU A 241 -10.03 3.44 17.24
C GLU A 241 -9.93 2.55 16.01
N THR A 242 -9.54 3.10 14.85
CA THR A 242 -9.31 2.32 13.63
C THR A 242 -8.27 1.22 13.85
N VAL A 243 -7.13 1.56 14.47
CA VAL A 243 -6.06 0.59 14.76
C VAL A 243 -6.56 -0.50 15.70
N ARG A 244 -7.31 -0.14 16.74
CA ARG A 244 -7.93 -1.09 17.67
C ARG A 244 -8.88 -2.05 16.97
N MET A 245 -9.75 -1.55 16.10
CA MET A 245 -10.70 -2.41 15.37
C MET A 245 -10.00 -3.45 14.51
N LEU A 246 -8.91 -3.09 13.81
CA LEU A 246 -8.15 -4.04 13.01
C LEU A 246 -7.48 -5.11 13.86
N LEU A 247 -6.86 -4.71 14.98
CA LEU A 247 -6.21 -5.64 15.91
C LEU A 247 -7.23 -6.57 16.58
N ASP A 248 -8.39 -6.04 16.99
CA ASP A 248 -9.48 -6.82 17.57
C ASP A 248 -10.11 -7.77 16.53
N ALA A 249 -10.04 -7.43 15.24
CA ALA A 249 -10.41 -8.30 14.12
C ALA A 249 -9.31 -9.30 13.70
N GLY A 250 -8.22 -9.39 14.45
CA GLY A 250 -7.16 -10.39 14.23
C GLY A 250 -6.04 -9.94 13.29
N ALA A 251 -5.81 -8.64 13.11
CA ALA A 251 -4.61 -8.15 12.43
C ALA A 251 -3.34 -8.59 13.18
N GLU A 252 -2.44 -9.27 12.49
CA GLU A 252 -1.20 -9.79 13.06
C GLU A 252 -0.10 -8.74 12.94
N ILE A 253 0.29 -8.14 14.07
CA ILE A 253 1.33 -7.11 14.12
C ILE A 253 2.66 -7.59 13.51
N GLN A 254 2.99 -8.87 13.67
CA GLN A 254 4.28 -9.43 13.23
C GLN A 254 4.40 -9.60 11.70
N ASN A 255 3.31 -9.41 10.96
CA ASN A 255 3.33 -9.47 9.50
C ASN A 255 4.02 -8.25 8.86
N GLY A 256 4.30 -7.20 9.64
CA GLY A 256 4.92 -5.98 9.13
C GLY A 256 5.50 -5.12 10.24
N VAL A 257 5.53 -3.81 10.00
CA VAL A 257 6.17 -2.82 10.88
C VAL A 257 5.25 -1.63 11.17
N PRO A 258 4.02 -1.82 11.67
CA PRO A 258 3.05 -0.73 11.85
C PRO A 258 3.55 0.38 12.79
N LEU A 259 4.44 0.06 13.74
CA LEU A 259 5.06 1.05 14.61
C LEU A 259 5.95 2.04 13.83
N HIS A 260 6.63 1.59 12.78
CA HIS A 260 7.45 2.44 11.91
C HIS A 260 6.59 3.46 11.17
N PHE A 261 5.43 3.01 10.66
CA PHE A 261 4.45 3.89 10.00
C PHE A 261 3.88 4.93 10.96
N ALA A 262 3.49 4.53 12.18
CA ALA A 262 3.00 5.46 13.20
C ALA A 262 4.08 6.46 13.67
N ALA A 263 5.32 6.00 13.82
CA ALA A 263 6.45 6.85 14.22
C ALA A 263 6.82 7.90 13.16
N GLY A 264 6.72 7.54 11.88
CA GLY A 264 7.14 8.36 10.74
C GLY A 264 6.11 9.39 10.24
N VAL A 265 4.92 9.47 10.83
CA VAL A 265 3.84 10.35 10.33
C VAL A 265 4.27 11.83 10.36
N CYS A 266 4.21 12.48 9.20
CA CYS A 266 4.49 13.91 9.05
C CYS A 266 3.20 14.72 8.84
N PRO A 267 3.13 15.99 9.31
CA PRO A 267 2.00 16.87 9.02
C PRO A 267 1.97 17.30 7.55
N ASP A 268 0.79 17.68 7.05
CA ASP A 268 0.54 18.26 5.72
C ASP A 268 1.10 17.46 4.53
N SER A 269 1.23 16.14 4.65
CA SER A 269 1.90 15.27 3.65
C SER A 269 3.33 15.71 3.31
N LYS A 270 4.01 16.42 4.23
CA LYS A 270 5.41 16.81 4.04
C LYS A 270 6.28 15.55 3.96
N ASN A 271 7.25 15.59 3.06
CA ASN A 271 8.18 14.48 2.88
C ASN A 271 9.49 14.75 3.66
N PRO A 272 9.81 13.94 4.70
CA PRO A 272 11.01 14.12 5.52
C PRO A 272 12.33 13.88 4.77
N HIS A 273 12.26 13.30 3.55
CA HIS A 273 13.40 13.13 2.65
C HIS A 273 13.65 14.35 1.74
N VAL A 274 12.67 15.24 1.58
CA VAL A 274 12.80 16.44 0.73
C VAL A 274 13.27 17.64 1.54
N GLY A 275 12.81 17.76 2.79
CA GLY A 275 13.18 18.86 3.67
C GLY A 275 13.01 18.51 5.13
N ALA A 276 13.57 19.35 6.00
CA ALA A 276 13.34 19.23 7.43
C ALA A 276 11.84 19.43 7.74
N VAL A 277 11.29 18.54 8.54
CA VAL A 277 9.91 18.60 9.03
C VAL A 277 9.97 19.00 10.50
N THR A 278 9.14 19.96 10.88
CA THR A 278 8.94 20.37 12.28
C THR A 278 7.45 20.29 12.57
N PRO A 279 6.95 19.17 13.14
CA PRO A 279 5.57 19.07 13.56
C PRO A 279 5.27 19.99 14.74
N SER A 280 3.99 20.39 14.91
CA SER A 280 3.57 21.01 16.16
C SER A 280 3.63 19.99 17.28
N ARG A 281 3.84 20.45 18.52
CA ARG A 281 3.90 19.57 19.68
C ARG A 281 2.58 18.80 19.87
N GLU A 282 1.45 19.46 19.64
CA GLU A 282 0.12 18.85 19.74
C GLU A 282 -0.05 17.73 18.73
N PHE A 283 0.37 17.94 17.48
CA PHE A 283 0.35 16.90 16.45
C PHE A 283 1.24 15.73 16.82
N ASP A 284 2.45 16.01 17.32
CA ASP A 284 3.43 14.99 17.68
C ASP A 284 2.91 14.08 18.81
N VAL A 285 2.49 14.68 19.92
CA VAL A 285 1.91 13.99 21.08
C VAL A 285 0.66 13.21 20.68
N GLY A 286 -0.17 13.78 19.80
CA GLY A 286 -1.41 13.15 19.32
C GLY A 286 -1.21 11.81 18.60
N ARG A 287 0.01 11.47 18.17
CA ARG A 287 0.34 10.18 17.52
C ARG A 287 0.82 9.10 18.49
N ILE A 288 1.26 9.47 19.69
CA ILE A 288 1.74 8.52 20.71
C ILE A 288 0.67 7.47 21.09
N PRO A 289 -0.63 7.80 21.24
CA PRO A 289 -1.65 6.80 21.59
C PRO A 289 -1.74 5.63 20.60
N VAL A 290 -1.52 5.86 19.31
CA VAL A 290 -1.47 4.77 18.31
C VAL A 290 -0.24 3.88 18.53
N MET A 291 0.94 4.49 18.74
CA MET A 291 2.17 3.75 19.01
C MET A 291 2.08 2.94 20.29
N ALA A 292 1.51 3.52 21.35
CA ALA A 292 1.28 2.87 22.63
C ALA A 292 0.39 1.63 22.48
N LEU A 293 -0.72 1.75 21.75
CA LEU A 293 -1.59 0.61 21.45
C LEU A 293 -0.84 -0.48 20.68
N LEU A 294 -0.03 -0.13 19.68
CA LEU A 294 0.73 -1.12 18.91
C LEU A 294 1.73 -1.87 19.79
N VAL A 295 2.48 -1.17 20.66
CA VAL A 295 3.43 -1.79 21.59
C VAL A 295 2.71 -2.64 22.64
N GLU A 296 1.60 -2.15 23.20
CA GLU A 296 0.73 -2.91 24.12
C GLU A 296 0.27 -4.24 23.49
N ARG A 297 0.03 -4.23 22.18
CA ARG A 297 -0.44 -5.39 21.41
C ARG A 297 0.71 -6.24 20.85
N GLY A 298 1.96 -5.94 21.20
CA GLY A 298 3.12 -6.78 20.91
C GLY A 298 4.04 -6.31 19.79
N ALA A 299 3.91 -5.05 19.33
CA ALA A 299 4.88 -4.48 18.39
C ALA A 299 6.25 -4.35 19.07
N ASN A 300 7.29 -4.91 18.43
CA ASN A 300 8.64 -4.82 18.93
C ASN A 300 9.25 -3.45 18.60
N VAL A 301 9.56 -2.68 19.66
CA VAL A 301 10.12 -1.32 19.58
C VAL A 301 11.43 -1.27 18.77
N ASN A 302 12.21 -2.36 18.81
CA ASN A 302 13.48 -2.49 18.10
C ASN A 302 13.40 -3.41 16.87
N GLN A 303 12.20 -3.64 16.34
CA GLN A 303 12.04 -4.44 15.12
C GLN A 303 12.78 -3.80 13.94
N ALA A 304 13.64 -4.60 13.31
CA ALA A 304 14.29 -4.22 12.08
C ALA A 304 13.35 -4.47 10.89
N GLU A 305 13.09 -3.45 10.07
CA GLU A 305 12.40 -3.64 8.80
C GLU A 305 13.30 -4.40 7.81
N GLU A 306 12.79 -5.48 7.25
CA GLU A 306 13.43 -6.22 6.16
C GLU A 306 12.79 -5.83 4.83
N SER A 307 13.47 -4.96 4.10
CA SER A 307 13.02 -4.51 2.78
C SER A 307 14.13 -4.66 1.75
N ARG A 308 13.75 -5.00 0.52
CA ARG A 308 14.65 -4.93 -0.65
C ARG A 308 15.01 -3.48 -1.00
N HIS A 309 14.22 -2.53 -0.53
CA HIS A 309 14.42 -1.10 -0.72
C HIS A 309 15.23 -0.54 0.45
N MET A 310 15.96 0.55 0.19
CA MET A 310 16.63 1.26 1.27
C MET A 310 15.60 2.00 2.12
N VAL A 311 15.34 1.51 3.32
CA VAL A 311 14.34 2.05 4.28
C VAL A 311 14.97 2.42 5.62
N ALA A 312 14.34 3.33 6.36
CA ALA A 312 14.71 3.61 7.74
C ALA A 312 14.40 2.37 8.59
N ARG A 313 15.45 1.65 8.99
CA ARG A 313 15.28 0.27 9.49
C ARG A 313 14.48 0.15 10.80
N TYR A 314 14.42 1.20 11.61
CA TYR A 314 13.86 1.18 12.95
C TYR A 314 12.87 2.33 13.15
N ALA A 315 11.81 2.10 13.95
CA ALA A 315 10.78 3.11 14.22
C ALA A 315 11.35 4.43 14.78
N ILE A 316 12.37 4.37 15.64
CA ILE A 316 13.03 5.57 16.17
C ILE A 316 13.72 6.40 15.08
N VAL A 317 14.26 5.76 14.03
CA VAL A 317 14.83 6.48 12.89
C VAL A 317 13.73 7.19 12.11
N HIS A 318 12.58 6.54 11.88
CA HIS A 318 11.41 7.19 11.27
C HIS A 318 10.94 8.42 12.06
N ALA A 319 10.87 8.34 13.40
CA ALA A 319 10.48 9.46 14.25
C ALA A 319 11.47 10.63 14.19
N VAL A 320 12.79 10.36 14.25
CA VAL A 320 13.83 11.41 14.08
C VAL A 320 13.73 12.04 12.68
N MET A 321 13.50 11.24 11.65
CA MET A 321 13.32 11.76 10.29
C MET A 321 12.06 12.63 10.18
N ALA A 322 10.98 12.29 10.87
CA ALA A 322 9.77 13.10 10.93
C ALA A 322 9.90 14.37 11.79
N GLY A 323 11.03 14.56 12.49
CA GLY A 323 11.23 15.68 13.41
C GLY A 323 10.38 15.59 14.69
N ALA A 324 9.95 14.38 15.03
CA ALA A 324 8.96 14.09 16.06
C ALA A 324 9.62 13.89 17.43
N VAL A 325 9.99 14.99 18.09
CA VAL A 325 10.73 14.98 19.37
C VAL A 325 10.02 14.18 20.45
N GLU A 326 8.71 14.35 20.59
CA GLU A 326 7.93 13.71 21.66
C GLU A 326 7.78 12.20 21.41
N ARG A 327 7.58 11.80 20.14
CA ARG A 327 7.59 10.37 19.77
C ARG A 327 8.96 9.73 19.96
N VAL A 328 10.05 10.45 19.71
CA VAL A 328 11.42 9.95 19.99
C VAL A 328 11.62 9.75 21.48
N GLY A 329 11.26 10.74 22.31
CA GLY A 329 11.31 10.62 23.77
C GLY A 329 10.50 9.43 24.28
N TRP A 330 9.29 9.24 23.74
CA TRP A 330 8.45 8.09 24.09
C TRP A 330 9.08 6.76 23.69
N LEU A 331 9.59 6.63 22.47
CA LEU A 331 10.27 5.40 22.01
C LEU A 331 11.49 5.05 22.86
N LEU A 332 12.30 6.05 23.22
CA LEU A 332 13.43 5.87 24.14
C LEU A 332 12.96 5.38 25.52
N GLY A 333 11.87 5.95 26.05
CA GLY A 333 11.24 5.48 27.29
C GLY A 333 10.74 4.04 27.21
N MET A 334 10.41 3.56 26.01
CA MET A 334 10.04 2.16 25.74
C MET A 334 11.24 1.26 25.39
N GLY A 335 12.47 1.74 25.56
CA GLY A 335 13.69 0.95 25.35
C GLY A 335 14.15 0.86 23.89
N ALA A 336 13.74 1.80 23.03
CA ALA A 336 14.30 1.90 21.69
C ALA A 336 15.82 2.12 21.75
N ASP A 337 16.56 1.44 20.89
CA ASP A 337 18.00 1.64 20.73
C ASP A 337 18.27 2.78 19.73
N PRO A 338 18.73 3.96 20.18
CA PRO A 338 19.06 5.06 19.28
C PRO A 338 20.38 4.83 18.49
N GLU A 339 21.23 3.91 18.94
CA GLU A 339 22.53 3.59 18.32
C GLU A 339 22.40 2.49 17.24
N ALA A 340 21.29 1.74 17.23
CA ALA A 340 21.00 0.71 16.24
C ALA A 340 21.11 1.25 14.80
N ARG A 341 21.92 0.58 13.98
CA ARG A 341 22.30 1.07 12.64
C ARG A 341 21.60 0.31 11.51
N GLY A 342 20.95 1.05 10.62
CA GLY A 342 20.39 0.56 9.36
C GLY A 342 21.18 1.05 8.14
N ALA A 343 20.66 0.78 6.94
CA ALA A 343 21.20 1.34 5.69
C ALA A 343 21.10 2.89 5.67
N TRP A 344 20.09 3.43 6.35
CA TRP A 344 19.90 4.86 6.61
C TRP A 344 20.52 5.29 7.95
N GLY A 345 21.62 4.68 8.40
CA GLY A 345 22.29 5.08 9.65
C GLY A 345 21.48 4.79 10.92
N SER A 346 21.83 5.46 12.01
CA SER A 346 21.15 5.36 13.32
C SER A 346 20.40 6.65 13.68
N ALA A 347 19.56 6.59 14.72
CA ALA A 347 18.83 7.76 15.22
C ALA A 347 19.80 8.86 15.70
N VAL A 348 20.91 8.48 16.35
CA VAL A 348 21.97 9.42 16.77
C VAL A 348 22.57 10.18 15.59
N GLU A 349 22.82 9.50 14.46
CA GLU A 349 23.40 10.13 13.28
C GLU A 349 22.43 11.13 12.65
N TYR A 350 21.15 10.78 12.56
CA TYR A 350 20.13 11.67 11.97
C TYR A 350 19.76 12.83 12.88
N ALA A 351 19.78 12.64 14.20
CA ALA A 351 19.46 13.70 15.16
C ALA A 351 20.40 14.91 15.03
N LYS A 352 21.67 14.69 14.64
CA LYS A 352 22.66 15.76 14.36
C LYS A 352 22.26 16.67 13.19
N LEU A 353 21.37 16.21 12.32
CA LEU A 353 20.86 16.96 11.16
C LEU A 353 19.46 17.56 11.43
N ARG A 354 18.99 17.49 12.67
CA ARG A 354 17.67 17.97 13.11
C ARG A 354 17.83 19.16 14.08
N SER A 355 16.77 19.48 14.83
CA SER A 355 16.80 20.54 15.83
C SER A 355 17.75 20.21 16.98
N GLU A 356 18.28 21.23 17.65
CA GLU A 356 19.09 21.03 18.87
C GLU A 356 18.31 20.29 19.96
N GLU A 357 16.99 20.50 20.02
CA GLU A 357 16.11 19.77 20.92
C GLU A 357 16.07 18.26 20.61
N MET A 358 15.93 17.89 19.33
CA MET A 358 15.98 16.49 18.89
C MET A 358 17.32 15.85 19.25
N LYS A 359 18.42 16.55 18.98
CA LYS A 359 19.77 16.10 19.31
C LYS A 359 19.91 15.84 20.80
N ARG A 360 19.49 16.79 21.64
CA ARG A 360 19.52 16.66 23.10
C ARG A 360 18.72 15.45 23.58
N VAL A 361 17.47 15.28 23.13
CA VAL A 361 16.61 14.16 23.56
C VAL A 361 17.23 12.80 23.21
N VAL A 362 17.83 12.68 22.03
CA VAL A 362 18.51 11.44 21.62
C VAL A 362 19.78 11.20 22.44
N GLU A 363 20.58 12.24 22.71
CA GLU A 363 21.77 12.14 23.56
C GLU A 363 21.42 11.71 24.99
N GLU A 364 20.38 12.30 25.58
CA GLU A 364 19.84 11.91 26.89
C GLU A 364 19.38 10.44 26.89
N GLY A 365 18.72 10.00 25.82
CA GLY A 365 18.31 8.60 25.65
C GLY A 365 19.48 7.61 25.58
N VAL A 366 20.56 7.95 24.87
CA VAL A 366 21.79 7.14 24.82
C VAL A 366 22.39 7.00 26.21
N VAL A 367 22.50 8.12 26.93
CA VAL A 367 23.06 8.12 28.29
C VAL A 367 22.20 7.24 29.18
N ALA A 368 20.88 7.47 29.25
CA ALA A 368 19.96 6.72 30.10
C ALA A 368 20.02 5.21 29.84
N ARG A 369 20.14 4.78 28.58
CA ARG A 369 20.28 3.37 28.23
C ARG A 369 21.56 2.75 28.80
N ARG A 370 22.71 3.42 28.66
CA ARG A 370 24.00 2.92 29.19
C ARG A 370 23.98 2.77 30.71
N TRP A 371 23.33 3.70 31.42
CA TRP A 371 23.13 3.56 32.86
C TRP A 371 22.34 2.30 33.22
N VAL A 372 21.32 1.94 32.44
CA VAL A 372 20.53 0.71 32.68
C VAL A 372 21.37 -0.55 32.42
N GLU A 373 22.17 -0.57 31.35
CA GLU A 373 23.08 -1.67 31.03
C GLU A 373 24.15 -1.84 32.12
N ASP A 374 24.79 -0.75 32.56
CA ASP A 374 25.81 -0.77 33.61
C ASP A 374 25.24 -1.24 34.97
N VAL A 375 24.00 -0.88 35.30
CA VAL A 375 23.33 -1.34 36.53
C VAL A 375 22.96 -2.82 36.44
N ALA A 376 22.49 -3.29 35.28
CA ALA A 376 22.17 -4.70 35.08
C ALA A 376 23.41 -5.60 35.15
N ASP A 377 24.54 -5.13 34.61
CA ASP A 377 25.82 -5.86 34.68
C ASP A 377 26.43 -5.84 36.10
N ALA A 378 26.08 -4.84 36.93
CA ALA A 378 26.53 -4.73 38.31
C ALA A 378 25.76 -5.61 39.31
N ASP A 379 24.58 -6.12 38.95
CA ASP A 379 23.75 -6.99 39.80
C ASP A 379 23.33 -8.28 39.07
N PRO A 380 24.28 -9.22 38.82
CA PRO A 380 23.98 -10.49 38.15
C PRO A 380 23.34 -11.44 39.16
N THR A 381 22.03 -11.30 39.39
CA THR A 381 21.24 -12.26 40.18
C THR A 381 21.01 -13.57 39.47
#